data_AF-A0A6P1MLG6-F1
#
_entry.id   AF-A0A6P1MLG6-F1
#
_cell.length_a   1.000
_cell.length_b   1.000
_cell.length_c   1.000
_cell.angle_alpha   90.00
_cell.angle_beta   90.00
_cell.angle_gamma   90.00
#
_symmetry.space_group_name_H-M   'P 1'
#
loop_
_entity.id
_entity.type
_entity.pdbx_description
1 polymer ?
#
loop_
_entity_poly.entity_id
_entity_poly.type
_entity_poly.pdbx_seq_one_letter_code
_entity_poly.pdbx_strand_id
1 'polypeptide(L)' 'MLNKEFEKKYDGVIRSIAIAEGGKDMSVGSDMLKYEIRVHAGRVTRQDTYQGIPEDFDWQQATEDLDSITD' A
#
# COMPACT_ATOMS: atom_id res chain seq x y z
N MET A 1 9.65 10.37 -5.69
CA MET A 1 10.27 9.60 -4.60
C MET A 1 10.78 8.27 -5.14
N LEU A 2 11.77 7.65 -4.52
CA LEU A 2 12.19 6.29 -4.89
C LEU A 2 11.24 5.25 -4.27
N ASN A 3 11.07 4.09 -4.91
CA ASN A 3 10.21 3.03 -4.35
C ASN A 3 10.62 2.60 -2.92
N LYS A 4 11.93 2.60 -2.63
CA LYS A 4 12.44 2.31 -1.28
C LYS A 4 12.04 3.36 -0.24
N GLU A 5 11.88 4.61 -0.64
CA GLU A 5 11.44 5.68 0.26
C GLU A 5 9.94 5.52 0.58
N PHE A 6 9.15 5.10 -0.41
CA PHE A 6 7.73 4.79 -0.22
C PHE A 6 7.57 3.64 0.77
N GLU A 7 8.28 2.54 0.53
CA GLU A 7 8.26 1.36 1.41
C GLU A 7 8.67 1.70 2.84
N LYS A 8 9.66 2.59 3.01
CA LYS A 8 10.08 3.06 4.33
C LYS A 8 9.02 3.95 5.00
N LYS A 9 8.39 4.86 4.26
CA LYS A 9 7.33 5.75 4.78
C LYS A 9 6.12 4.96 5.28
N TYR A 10 5.81 3.85 4.60
CA TYR A 10 4.65 3.02 4.88
C TYR A 10 4.98 1.67 5.56
N ASP A 11 6.19 1.49 6.13
CA ASP A 11 6.63 0.21 6.73
C ASP A 11 5.66 -0.36 7.76
N GLY A 12 5.01 0.50 8.55
CA GLY A 12 4.01 0.07 9.52
C GLY A 12 2.78 -0.56 8.87
N VAL A 13 2.29 0.03 7.77
CA VAL A 13 1.07 -0.40 7.07
C VAL A 13 1.34 -1.65 6.23
N ILE A 14 2.28 -1.57 5.28
CA ILE A 14 3.44 -2.46 5.28
C ILE A 14 3.28 -3.85 5.93
N ARG A 15 3.90 -3.89 7.10
CA ARG A 15 3.95 -5.00 8.03
C ARG A 15 2.57 -5.43 8.52
N SER A 16 1.67 -4.50 8.77
CA SER A 16 0.32 -4.79 9.24
C SER A 16 -0.46 -5.63 8.22
N ILE A 17 -0.40 -5.27 6.94
CA ILE A 17 -0.97 -6.05 5.84
C ILE A 17 -0.31 -7.43 5.78
N ALA A 18 1.03 -7.48 5.78
CA ALA A 18 1.77 -8.73 5.72
C ALA A 18 1.37 -9.72 6.84
N ILE A 19 1.18 -9.22 8.07
CA ILE A 19 0.72 -10.02 9.20
C ILE A 19 -0.73 -10.47 9.01
N ALA A 20 -1.64 -9.55 8.64
CA ALA A 20 -3.05 -9.83 8.47
C ALA A 20 -3.32 -10.87 7.36
N GLU A 21 -2.53 -10.83 6.28
CA GLU A 21 -2.64 -11.73 5.12
C GLU A 21 -1.94 -13.08 5.32
N GLY A 22 -1.71 -13.49 6.58
CA GLY A 22 -1.15 -14.79 6.94
C GLY A 22 0.38 -14.84 6.98
N GLY A 23 1.02 -13.73 7.36
CA GLY A 23 2.49 -13.65 7.51
C GLY A 23 3.22 -13.63 6.17
N LYS A 24 2.69 -12.90 5.19
CA LYS A 24 3.32 -12.70 3.87
C LYS A 24 4.64 -11.94 4.00
N ASP A 25 5.46 -12.03 2.95
CA ASP A 25 6.68 -11.24 2.85
C ASP A 25 6.37 -9.74 2.76
N MET A 26 7.29 -8.91 3.25
CA MET A 26 7.13 -7.44 3.22
C MET A 26 7.00 -6.89 1.79
N SER A 27 7.64 -7.53 0.80
CA SER A 27 7.46 -7.17 -0.62
C SER A 27 6.03 -7.40 -1.09
N VAL A 28 5.42 -8.50 -0.67
CA VAL A 28 4.02 -8.81 -0.99
C VAL A 28 3.08 -7.82 -0.31
N GLY A 29 3.33 -7.48 0.96
CA GLY A 29 2.58 -6.42 1.66
C GLY A 29 2.70 -5.05 0.98
N SER A 30 3.88 -4.71 0.45
CA SER A 30 4.12 -3.48 -0.33
C SER A 30 3.26 -3.47 -1.60
N ASP A 31 3.23 -4.57 -2.32
CA ASP A 31 2.44 -4.70 -3.56
C ASP A 31 0.93 -4.63 -3.27
N MET A 32 0.47 -5.27 -2.18
CA MET A 32 -0.92 -5.19 -1.71
C MET A 32 -1.30 -3.75 -1.34
N LEU A 33 -0.44 -3.02 -0.63
CA LEU A 33 -0.69 -1.61 -0.30
C LEU A 33 -0.80 -0.76 -1.57
N LYS A 34 0.14 -0.90 -2.51
CA LYS A 34 0.12 -0.17 -3.79
C LYS A 34 -1.13 -0.49 -4.60
N TYR A 35 -1.60 -1.74 -4.54
CA TYR A 35 -2.85 -2.14 -5.17
C TYR A 35 -4.06 -1.42 -4.54
N GLU A 36 -4.22 -1.47 -3.21
CA GLU A 36 -5.36 -0.81 -2.56
C GLU A 36 -5.37 0.70 -2.80
N ILE A 37 -4.20 1.34 -2.78
CA ILE A 37 -4.09 2.76 -3.13
C ILE A 37 -4.61 3.02 -4.55
N ARG A 38 -4.25 2.18 -5.53
CA ARG A 38 -4.75 2.31 -6.92
C ARG A 38 -6.25 2.05 -7.03
N VAL A 39 -6.80 1.13 -6.24
CA VAL A 39 -8.25 0.87 -6.17
C VAL A 39 -8.96 2.08 -5.60
N HIS A 40 -8.50 2.61 -4.46
CA HIS A 40 -9.07 3.79 -3.81
C HIS A 40 -8.96 5.05 -4.67
N ALA A 41 -7.89 5.19 -5.45
CA ALA A 41 -7.72 6.25 -6.44
C ALA A 41 -8.56 6.06 -7.72
N GLY A 42 -9.33 4.97 -7.84
CA GLY A 42 -10.16 4.67 -9.01
C GLY A 42 -9.40 4.31 -10.29
N ARG A 43 -8.12 3.90 -10.17
CA ARG A 43 -7.25 3.60 -11.32
C ARG A 43 -7.33 2.16 -11.79
N VAL A 44 -7.71 1.27 -10.89
CA VAL A 44 -7.94 -0.15 -11.18
C VAL A 44 -9.26 -0.58 -10.55
N THR A 45 -9.94 -1.52 -11.20
CA THR A 45 -11.15 -2.12 -10.64
C THR A 45 -10.76 -3.05 -9.50
N ARG A 46 -11.50 -2.98 -8.38
CA ARG A 46 -11.32 -3.90 -7.26
C ARG A 46 -11.60 -5.34 -7.69
N GLN A 47 -10.64 -6.21 -7.43
CA GLN A 47 -10.66 -7.65 -7.68
C GLN A 47 -10.56 -8.40 -6.36
N ASP A 48 -9.71 -7.91 -5.46
CA ASP A 48 -9.54 -8.43 -4.10
C ASP A 48 -9.63 -7.29 -3.08
N THR A 49 -9.76 -7.63 -1.80
CA THR A 49 -9.69 -6.67 -0.69
C THR A 49 -8.71 -7.19 0.34
N TYR A 50 -7.66 -6.43 0.62
CA TYR A 50 -6.62 -6.81 1.57
C TYR A 50 -6.88 -6.22 2.96
N GLN A 51 -6.52 -6.97 4.00
CA GLN A 51 -6.68 -6.56 5.40
C GLN A 51 -5.42 -5.90 5.96
N GLY A 52 -5.54 -5.33 7.16
CA GLY A 52 -4.40 -4.76 7.90
C GLY A 52 -4.10 -3.29 7.59
N ILE A 53 -4.85 -2.64 6.71
CA ILE A 53 -4.79 -1.20 6.53
C ILE A 53 -5.65 -0.52 7.61
N PRO A 54 -5.12 0.48 8.35
CA PRO A 54 -5.88 1.23 9.34
C PRO A 54 -7.13 1.90 8.76
N GLU A 55 -8.20 2.01 9.54
CA GLU A 55 -9.44 2.67 9.10
C GLU A 55 -9.24 4.18 8.83
N ASP A 56 -8.30 4.81 9.53
CA ASP A 56 -7.93 6.21 9.40
C ASP A 56 -6.78 6.45 8.40
N PHE A 57 -6.50 5.46 7.54
CA PHE A 57 -5.41 5.57 6.56
C PHE A 57 -5.67 6.72 5.56
N ASP A 58 -4.67 7.59 5.42
CA ASP A 58 -4.73 8.74 4.51
C ASP A 58 -4.51 8.30 3.05
N TRP A 59 -5.61 7.90 2.42
CA TRP A 59 -5.64 7.47 1.02
C TRP A 59 -5.20 8.56 0.04
N GLN A 60 -5.51 9.82 0.33
CA GLN A 60 -5.16 10.92 -0.55
C GLN A 60 -3.64 11.09 -0.59
N GLN A 61 -3.01 11.22 0.58
CA GLN A 61 -1.56 11.37 0.66
C GLN A 61 -0.83 10.15 0.09
N ALA A 62 -1.33 8.93 0.35
CA ALA A 62 -0.75 7.70 -0.18
C ALA A 62 -0.83 7.61 -1.71
N THR A 63 -1.89 8.15 -2.31
CA THR A 63 -2.02 8.25 -3.77
C THR A 63 -0.99 9.23 -4.34
N GLU A 64 -0.86 10.42 -3.74
CA GLU A 64 0.12 11.43 -4.16
C GLU A 64 1.56 10.91 -4.05
N ASP A 65 1.89 10.22 -2.96
CA ASP A 65 3.20 9.60 -2.77
C ASP A 65 3.47 8.54 -3.83
N LEU A 66 2.50 7.63 -4.07
CA LEU A 66 2.62 6.57 -5.08
C LEU A 66 2.82 7.15 -6.48
N ASP A 67 2.13 8.23 -6.82
CA ASP A 67 2.24 8.92 -8.10
C ASP A 67 3.57 9.65 -8.26
N SER A 68 4.14 10.11 -7.14
CA SER A 68 5.44 10.75 -7.13
C SER A 68 6.57 9.75 -7.34
N ILE A 69 6.32 8.43 -7.32
CA ILE A 69 7.37 7.43 -7.52
C ILE A 69 7.95 7.58 -8.93
N THR A 70 9.24 7.86 -9.00
CA THR A 70 10.00 7.98 -10.25
C THR A 70 11.06 6.89 -10.27
N ASP A 71 11.32 6.33 -11.46
CA ASP A 71 12.38 5.33 -11.69
C ASP A 71 13.79 5.86 -11.36
#